data_AF-A0A4P6EVL4-F1
#
_entry.id   AF-A0A4P6EVL4-F1
#
_cell.length_a   1.000
_cell.length_b   1.000
_cell.length_c   1.000
_cell.angle_alpha   90.00
_cell.angle_beta   90.00
_cell.angle_gamma   90.00
#
_symmetry.space_group_name_H-M   'P 1'
#
loop_
_entity.id
_entity.type
_entity.pdbx_description
1 polymer ?
#
loop_
_entity_poly.entity_id
_entity_poly.type
_entity_poly.pdbx_seq_one_letter_code
_entity_poly.pdbx_strand_id
1 'polypeptide(L)'
;MADRLDTPKEARRTLWRRPRLDQDAVGKATEAIARFLGTPRFLIWLTVFCAIWLAWNSLGPPALRFDKAENGFTALTLMLSLQASYAAPLILLAQNRQDDRDRVTAEQDRQRAERNLADTEYLAREMAALRLALSEVATRDFVRSEIRNLLEGLEDLEVQRATAPESTPAPAQPSPGTSPAP
;
A
#
# COMPACT_ATOMS: atom_id res chain seq x y z
N MET A 1 58.52 -1.80 -9.34
CA MET A 1 57.75 -2.01 -10.59
C MET A 1 56.72 -3.09 -10.28
N ALA A 2 55.52 -2.68 -9.90
CA ALA A 2 54.45 -3.58 -9.45
C ALA A 2 53.53 -3.95 -10.62
N ASP A 3 53.10 -5.21 -10.58
CA ASP A 3 52.20 -5.91 -11.50
C ASP A 3 50.98 -5.11 -11.93
N ARG A 4 50.77 -5.03 -13.25
CA ARG A 4 49.49 -4.66 -13.87
C ARG A 4 48.70 -5.92 -14.22
N LEU A 5 48.34 -6.69 -13.19
CA LEU A 5 47.53 -7.91 -13.31
C LEU A 5 46.06 -7.70 -12.91
N ASP A 6 45.48 -6.56 -13.28
CA ASP A 6 44.04 -6.33 -13.10
C ASP A 6 43.43 -5.81 -14.40
N THR A 7 43.25 -6.74 -15.34
CA THR A 7 42.31 -6.53 -16.44
C THR A 7 41.53 -7.82 -16.57
N PRO A 8 40.29 -7.90 -16.06
CA PRO A 8 39.49 -9.09 -16.25
C PRO A 8 39.24 -9.25 -17.75
N LYS A 9 39.86 -10.29 -18.31
CA LYS A 9 39.65 -10.79 -19.66
C LYS A 9 38.16 -10.81 -19.97
N GLU A 10 37.82 -10.10 -21.05
CA GLU A 10 36.48 -9.97 -21.59
C GLU A 10 35.71 -11.29 -21.53
N ALA A 11 34.57 -11.25 -20.85
CA ALA A 11 33.62 -12.34 -20.80
C ALA A 11 33.23 -12.74 -22.23
N ARG A 12 33.67 -13.93 -22.61
CA ARG A 12 33.42 -14.62 -23.87
C ARG A 12 31.95 -14.43 -24.27
N ARG A 13 31.71 -13.57 -25.25
CA ARG A 13 30.39 -13.22 -25.79
C ARG A 13 29.72 -14.51 -26.26
N THR A 14 28.80 -15.03 -25.44
CA THR A 14 28.02 -16.22 -25.74
C THR A 14 27.20 -15.96 -27.01
N LEU A 15 27.56 -16.64 -28.10
CA LEU A 15 26.93 -16.56 -29.41
C LEU A 15 25.51 -17.14 -29.44
N TRP A 16 25.05 -17.73 -28.33
CA TRP A 16 23.63 -18.06 -28.17
C TRP A 16 22.87 -16.82 -27.73
N ARG A 17 22.27 -16.14 -28.72
CA ARG A 17 21.11 -15.29 -28.47
C ARG A 17 20.05 -16.17 -27.81
N ARG A 18 19.95 -16.11 -26.48
CA ARG A 18 18.76 -16.61 -25.78
C ARG A 18 17.58 -15.89 -26.45
N PRO A 19 16.64 -16.60 -27.07
CA PRO A 19 15.42 -15.95 -27.51
C PRO A 19 14.85 -15.30 -26.25
N ARG A 20 14.68 -13.97 -26.28
CA ARG A 20 13.92 -13.24 -25.28
C ARG A 20 12.48 -13.69 -25.51
N LEU A 21 12.15 -14.87 -25.00
CA LEU A 21 10.79 -15.34 -24.91
C LEU A 21 10.08 -14.26 -24.11
N ASP A 22 9.18 -13.54 -24.76
CA ASP A 22 8.50 -12.39 -24.19
C ASP A 22 7.75 -12.86 -22.94
N GLN A 23 8.37 -12.65 -21.78
CA GLN A 23 7.90 -13.15 -20.50
C GLN A 23 6.51 -12.59 -20.17
N ASP A 24 6.18 -11.42 -20.73
CA ASP A 24 4.88 -10.78 -20.58
C ASP A 24 3.79 -11.51 -21.40
N ALA A 25 4.10 -11.96 -22.62
CA ALA A 25 3.17 -12.73 -23.45
C ALA A 25 2.89 -14.12 -22.85
N VAL A 26 3.94 -14.82 -22.42
CA VAL A 26 3.81 -16.12 -21.74
C VAL A 26 3.08 -15.94 -20.41
N GLY A 27 3.40 -14.89 -19.65
CA GLY A 27 2.74 -14.58 -18.39
C GLY A 27 1.24 -14.35 -18.53
N LYS A 28 0.81 -13.61 -19.56
CA LYS A 28 -0.63 -13.39 -19.86
C LYS A 28 -1.34 -14.68 -20.27
N ALA A 29 -0.71 -15.51 -21.11
CA ALA A 29 -1.26 -16.80 -21.52
C ALA A 29 -1.43 -17.75 -20.32
N THR A 30 -0.41 -17.86 -19.48
CA THR A 30 -0.43 -18.68 -18.27
C THR A 30 -1.47 -18.19 -17.26
N GLU A 31 -1.68 -16.87 -17.12
CA GLU A 31 -2.73 -16.31 -16.27
C GLU A 31 -4.14 -16.64 -16.75
N ALA A 32 -4.36 -16.61 -18.07
CA ALA A 32 -5.63 -17.01 -18.66
C ALA A 32 -5.89 -18.51 -18.47
N ILE A 33 -4.88 -19.34 -18.64
CA ILE A 33 -4.95 -20.80 -18.42
C ILE A 33 -5.21 -21.11 -16.94
N ALA A 34 -4.53 -20.44 -16.01
CA ALA A 34 -4.73 -20.62 -14.57
C ALA A 34 -6.17 -20.25 -14.15
N ARG A 35 -6.70 -19.13 -14.65
CA ARG A 35 -8.11 -18.74 -14.44
C ARG A 35 -9.08 -19.75 -15.05
N PHE A 36 -8.75 -20.32 -16.20
CA PHE A 36 -9.58 -21.32 -16.87
C PHE A 36 -9.61 -22.66 -16.14
N LEU A 37 -8.45 -23.19 -15.73
CA LEU A 37 -8.32 -24.45 -14.96
C LEU A 37 -8.98 -24.36 -13.57
N GLY A 38 -8.93 -23.18 -12.92
CA GLY A 38 -9.53 -22.97 -11.60
C GLY A 38 -11.06 -22.82 -11.60
N THR A 39 -11.70 -22.79 -12.77
CA THR A 39 -13.15 -22.58 -12.88
C THR A 39 -13.90 -23.92 -12.96
N PRO A 40 -15.02 -24.11 -12.22
CA PRO A 40 -15.83 -25.35 -12.29
C PRO A 40 -16.34 -25.71 -13.69
N ARG A 41 -16.43 -24.71 -14.58
CA ARG A 41 -16.84 -24.87 -15.99
C ARG A 41 -15.87 -25.75 -16.79
N PHE A 42 -14.58 -25.76 -16.47
CA PHE A 42 -13.60 -26.61 -17.15
C PHE A 42 -13.90 -28.09 -16.92
N LEU A 43 -14.19 -28.47 -15.67
CA LEU A 43 -14.56 -29.84 -15.31
C LEU A 43 -15.83 -30.29 -16.05
N ILE A 44 -16.84 -29.42 -16.14
CA ILE A 44 -18.07 -29.72 -16.88
C ILE A 44 -17.77 -30.02 -18.35
N TRP A 45 -17.00 -29.17 -19.02
CA TRP A 45 -16.62 -29.39 -20.42
C TRP A 45 -15.80 -30.67 -20.61
N LEU A 46 -14.86 -30.96 -19.70
CA LEU A 46 -14.07 -32.19 -19.72
C LEU A 46 -14.96 -33.44 -19.56
N THR A 47 -15.91 -33.41 -18.62
CA THR A 47 -16.87 -34.51 -18.42
C THR A 47 -17.78 -34.69 -19.62
N VAL A 48 -18.29 -33.60 -20.21
CA VAL A 48 -19.10 -33.64 -21.43
C VAL A 48 -18.30 -34.22 -22.60
N PHE A 49 -17.04 -33.81 -22.77
CA PHE A 49 -16.15 -34.36 -23.79
C PHE A 49 -15.96 -35.87 -23.61
N CYS A 50 -15.63 -36.33 -22.40
CA CYS A 50 -15.51 -37.75 -22.10
C CYS A 50 -16.81 -38.50 -22.37
N ALA A 51 -17.96 -37.96 -21.95
CA ALA A 51 -19.26 -38.57 -22.16
C ALA A 51 -19.60 -38.71 -23.65
N ILE A 52 -19.36 -37.66 -24.45
CA ILE A 52 -19.56 -37.69 -25.91
C ILE A 52 -18.63 -38.71 -26.56
N TRP A 53 -17.36 -38.77 -26.14
CA TRP A 53 -16.40 -39.73 -26.67
C TRP A 53 -16.82 -41.17 -26.40
N LEU A 54 -17.22 -41.45 -25.15
CA LEU A 54 -17.71 -42.77 -24.73
C LEU A 54 -18.98 -43.12 -25.51
N ALA A 55 -19.92 -42.20 -25.66
CA ALA A 55 -21.17 -42.42 -26.40
C ALA A 55 -20.90 -42.69 -27.88
N TRP A 56 -20.02 -41.91 -28.52
CA TRP A 56 -19.66 -42.07 -29.93
C TRP A 56 -18.98 -43.41 -30.19
N ASN A 57 -18.00 -43.78 -29.37
CA ASN A 57 -17.31 -45.07 -29.51
C ASN A 57 -18.13 -46.28 -29.02
N SER A 58 -19.19 -46.06 -28.24
CA SER A 58 -20.11 -47.12 -27.77
C SER A 58 -21.29 -47.38 -28.72
N LEU A 59 -21.85 -46.33 -29.33
CA LEU A 59 -23.03 -46.42 -30.19
C LEU A 59 -22.71 -46.29 -31.69
N GLY A 60 -21.49 -45.88 -32.05
CA GLY A 60 -21.09 -45.65 -33.44
C GLY A 60 -20.93 -46.93 -34.28
N PRO A 61 -21.00 -46.81 -35.63
CA PRO A 61 -20.84 -47.94 -36.54
C PRO A 61 -19.48 -48.65 -36.34
N PRO A 62 -19.42 -50.01 -36.34
CA PRO A 62 -18.20 -50.76 -36.04
C PRO A 62 -17.01 -50.44 -36.95
N ALA A 63 -17.24 -49.92 -38.16
CA ALA A 63 -16.20 -49.49 -39.09
C ALA A 63 -15.52 -48.15 -38.74
N LEU A 64 -16.14 -47.33 -37.88
CA LEU A 64 -15.65 -46.00 -37.47
C LEU A 64 -15.26 -45.92 -35.98
N ARG A 65 -15.30 -47.06 -35.27
CA ARG A 65 -14.91 -47.16 -33.85
C ARG A 65 -13.39 -47.26 -33.75
N PHE A 66 -12.73 -46.11 -33.62
CA PHE A 66 -11.29 -46.04 -33.40
C PHE A 66 -10.89 -46.43 -31.97
N ASP A 67 -11.78 -46.29 -30.99
CA ASP A 67 -11.52 -46.59 -29.58
C ASP A 67 -12.55 -47.60 -29.04
N LYS A 68 -12.30 -48.89 -29.26
CA LYS A 68 -13.25 -49.97 -28.91
C LYS A 68 -13.41 -50.09 -27.39
N ALA A 69 -14.66 -50.28 -26.94
CA ALA A 69 -14.98 -50.52 -25.53
C ALA A 69 -14.28 -51.78 -24.96
N GLU A 70 -13.99 -52.78 -25.80
CA GLU A 70 -13.27 -54.01 -25.43
C GLU A 70 -11.85 -53.75 -24.89
N ASN A 71 -11.18 -52.68 -25.36
CA ASN A 71 -9.83 -52.31 -24.93
C ASN A 71 -9.85 -51.22 -23.83
N GLY A 72 -11.02 -50.94 -23.24
CA GLY A 72 -11.17 -49.99 -22.15
C GLY A 72 -10.91 -48.53 -22.53
N PHE A 73 -11.18 -48.14 -23.78
CA PHE A 73 -10.93 -46.77 -24.29
C PHE A 73 -9.45 -46.36 -24.18
N THR A 74 -8.57 -47.17 -24.77
CA THR A 74 -7.11 -46.96 -24.71
C THR A 74 -6.72 -45.59 -25.28
N ALA A 75 -7.35 -45.13 -26.36
CA ALA A 75 -7.00 -43.84 -26.97
C ALA A 75 -7.35 -42.66 -26.06
N LEU A 76 -8.55 -42.69 -25.44
CA LEU A 76 -8.94 -41.71 -24.43
C LEU A 76 -7.93 -41.69 -23.27
N THR A 77 -7.54 -42.87 -22.78
CA THR A 77 -6.62 -43.00 -21.64
C THR A 77 -5.23 -42.45 -21.96
N LEU A 78 -4.70 -42.74 -23.15
CA LEU A 78 -3.42 -42.18 -23.62
C LEU A 78 -3.48 -40.67 -23.78
N MET A 79 -4.61 -40.13 -24.25
CA MET A 79 -4.79 -38.69 -24.38
C MET A 79 -4.89 -37.99 -23.03
N LEU A 80 -5.62 -38.57 -22.06
CA LEU A 80 -5.74 -38.02 -20.71
C LEU A 80 -4.41 -38.08 -19.95
N SER A 81 -3.62 -39.15 -20.10
CA SER A 81 -2.30 -39.24 -19.46
C SER A 81 -1.32 -38.21 -20.05
N LEU A 82 -1.35 -37.99 -21.36
CA LEU A 82 -0.59 -36.93 -22.01
C LEU A 82 -1.03 -35.54 -21.53
N GLN A 83 -2.35 -35.30 -21.40
CA GLN A 83 -2.91 -34.04 -20.92
C GLN A 83 -2.38 -33.71 -19.51
N ALA A 84 -2.39 -34.68 -18.61
CA ALA A 84 -1.82 -34.52 -17.27
C ALA A 84 -0.31 -34.23 -17.30
N SER A 85 0.44 -34.96 -18.14
CA SER A 85 1.89 -34.80 -18.26
C SER A 85 2.30 -33.42 -18.76
N TYR A 86 1.56 -32.81 -19.70
CA TYR A 86 1.85 -31.47 -20.19
C TYR A 86 1.27 -30.35 -19.31
N ALA A 87 0.18 -30.62 -18.58
CA ALA A 87 -0.38 -29.66 -17.63
C ALA A 87 0.56 -29.38 -16.45
N ALA A 88 1.21 -30.42 -15.90
CA ALA A 88 2.11 -30.29 -14.75
C ALA A 88 3.21 -29.21 -14.92
N PRO A 89 4.03 -29.20 -15.98
CA PRO A 89 5.07 -28.18 -16.16
C PRO A 89 4.49 -26.78 -16.41
N LEU A 90 3.36 -26.66 -17.10
CA LEU A 90 2.68 -25.38 -17.30
C LEU A 90 2.13 -24.81 -16.00
N ILE A 91 1.55 -25.66 -15.16
CA ILE A 91 1.07 -25.28 -13.82
C ILE A 91 2.25 -24.84 -12.95
N LEU A 92 3.39 -25.54 -12.99
CA LEU A 92 4.59 -25.15 -12.26
C LEU A 92 5.11 -23.78 -12.70
N LEU A 93 5.12 -23.48 -13.99
CA LEU A 93 5.45 -22.15 -14.52
C LEU A 93 4.45 -21.07 -14.06
N ALA A 94 3.17 -21.42 -13.95
CA ALA A 94 2.15 -20.53 -13.41
C ALA A 94 2.38 -20.24 -11.93
N GLN A 95 2.68 -21.27 -11.15
CA GLN A 95 2.91 -21.24 -9.71
C GLN A 95 4.14 -20.42 -9.36
N ASN A 96 5.30 -20.69 -9.98
CA ASN A 96 6.52 -19.90 -9.73
C ASN A 96 6.28 -18.39 -9.88
N ARG A 97 5.45 -17.99 -10.85
CA ARG A 97 5.13 -16.58 -11.07
C ARG A 97 4.13 -16.01 -10.07
N GLN A 98 3.20 -16.83 -9.58
CA GLN A 98 2.31 -16.44 -8.47
C GLN A 98 3.15 -16.25 -7.20
N ASP A 99 4.02 -17.21 -6.89
CA ASP A 99 4.92 -17.17 -5.73
C ASP A 99 5.85 -15.94 -5.77
N ASP A 100 6.38 -15.58 -6.96
CA ASP A 100 7.18 -14.37 -7.14
C ASP A 100 6.38 -13.09 -6.82
N ARG A 101 5.13 -12.99 -7.29
CA ARG A 101 4.24 -11.86 -7.00
C ARG A 101 3.86 -11.79 -5.52
N ASP A 102 3.55 -12.94 -4.94
CA ASP A 102 3.16 -13.07 -3.53
C ASP A 102 4.33 -12.69 -2.62
N ARG A 103 5.56 -13.07 -2.99
CA ARG A 103 6.78 -12.65 -2.31
C ARG A 103 6.96 -11.14 -2.34
N VAL A 104 6.86 -10.50 -3.50
CA VAL A 104 7.00 -9.03 -3.60
C VAL A 104 5.93 -8.33 -2.77
N THR A 105 4.70 -8.84 -2.81
CA THR A 105 3.59 -8.29 -2.01
C THR A 105 3.88 -8.42 -0.52
N ALA A 106 4.37 -9.58 -0.06
CA ALA A 106 4.75 -9.81 1.32
C ALA A 106 5.92 -8.93 1.79
N GLU A 107 6.94 -8.71 0.94
CA GLU A 107 8.06 -7.81 1.24
C GLU A 107 7.59 -6.35 1.38
N GLN A 108 6.67 -5.90 0.52
CA GLN A 108 6.08 -4.57 0.62
C GLN A 108 5.20 -4.41 1.87
N ASP A 109 4.39 -5.42 2.19
CA ASP A 109 3.55 -5.41 3.39
C ASP A 109 4.40 -5.31 4.66
N ARG A 110 5.50 -6.06 4.71
CA ARG A 110 6.47 -5.98 5.81
C ARG A 110 7.09 -4.59 5.94
N GLN A 111 7.53 -3.97 4.84
CA GLN A 111 8.06 -2.60 4.87
C GLN A 111 7.02 -1.58 5.33
N ARG A 112 5.76 -1.74 4.92
CA ARG A 112 4.66 -0.89 5.39
C ARG A 112 4.41 -1.07 6.88
N ALA A 113 4.42 -2.30 7.39
CA ALA A 113 4.27 -2.58 8.81
C ALA A 113 5.39 -1.95 9.65
N GLU A 114 6.64 -2.04 9.18
CA GLU A 114 7.80 -1.39 9.84
C GLU A 114 7.66 0.14 9.88
N ARG A 115 7.20 0.76 8.78
CA ARG A 115 6.91 2.21 8.74
C ARG A 115 5.76 2.60 9.66
N ASN A 116 4.67 1.83 9.66
CA ASN A 116 3.52 2.09 10.53
C ASN A 116 3.89 2.00 12.02
N LEU A 117 4.77 1.05 12.39
CA LEU A 117 5.31 0.97 13.75
C LEU A 117 6.13 2.23 14.08
N ALA A 118 7.03 2.66 13.19
CA ALA A 118 7.82 3.87 13.40
C ALA A 118 6.96 5.14 13.51
N ASP A 119 5.93 5.28 12.68
CA ASP A 119 4.98 6.39 12.73
C ASP A 119 4.18 6.36 14.03
N THR A 120 3.78 5.18 14.50
CA THR A 120 3.08 5.01 15.78
C THR A 120 3.98 5.37 16.95
N GLU A 121 5.25 4.96 16.93
CA GLU A 121 6.23 5.34 17.94
C GLU A 121 6.50 6.85 17.93
N TYR A 122 6.58 7.45 16.75
CA TYR A 122 6.73 8.90 16.60
C TYR A 122 5.54 9.64 17.20
N LEU A 123 4.32 9.28 16.81
CA LEU A 123 3.10 9.84 17.36
C LEU A 123 3.00 9.64 18.88
N ALA A 124 3.40 8.49 19.40
CA ALA A 124 3.41 8.24 20.85
C ALA A 124 4.39 9.18 21.59
N ARG A 125 5.59 9.43 21.04
CA ARG A 125 6.56 10.37 21.61
C ARG A 125 6.06 11.81 21.54
N GLU A 126 5.51 12.23 20.39
CA GLU A 126 4.91 13.56 20.23
C GLU A 126 3.72 13.77 21.18
N MET A 127 2.86 12.75 21.34
CA MET A 127 1.76 12.80 22.31
C MET A 127 2.24 12.90 23.76
N ALA A 128 3.33 12.21 24.11
CA ALA A 128 3.93 12.33 25.44
C ALA A 128 4.49 13.75 25.69
N ALA A 129 5.17 14.33 24.69
CA ALA A 129 5.68 15.70 24.76
C ALA A 129 4.54 16.73 24.86
N LEU A 130 3.49 16.58 24.04
CA LEU A 130 2.29 17.41 24.08
C LEU A 130 1.61 17.34 25.46
N ARG A 131 1.49 16.14 26.04
CA ARG A 131 0.92 15.94 27.37
C ARG A 131 1.72 16.66 28.45
N LEU A 132 3.04 16.62 28.39
CA LEU A 132 3.91 17.34 29.33
C LEU A 132 3.73 18.85 29.21
N ALA A 133 3.77 19.40 28.00
CA ALA A 133 3.54 20.82 27.75
C ALA A 133 2.15 21.28 28.25
N LEU A 134 1.10 20.49 28.01
CA LEU A 134 -0.24 20.77 28.53
C LEU A 134 -0.30 20.69 30.05
N SER A 135 0.44 19.77 30.69
CA SER A 135 0.46 19.64 32.14
C SER A 135 1.10 20.85 32.84
N GLU A 136 2.10 21.48 32.23
CA GLU A 136 2.72 22.69 32.77
C GLU A 136 1.75 23.88 32.74
N VAL A 137 1.06 24.10 31.61
CA VAL A 137 0.10 25.21 31.43
C VAL A 137 -1.20 25.01 32.22
N ALA A 138 -1.65 23.77 32.41
CA ALA A 138 -2.91 23.45 33.06
C ALA A 138 -2.80 23.21 34.58
N THR A 139 -1.69 23.61 35.22
CA THR A 139 -1.60 23.47 36.68
C THR A 139 -2.66 24.38 37.32
N ARG A 140 -3.60 23.79 38.09
CA ARG A 140 -4.73 24.50 38.73
C ARG A 140 -4.30 25.77 39.46
N ASP A 141 -3.14 25.74 40.09
CA ASP A 141 -2.62 26.87 40.85
C ASP A 141 -2.07 28.00 39.97
N PHE A 142 -1.54 27.71 38.78
CA PHE A 142 -1.15 28.73 37.78
C PHE A 142 -2.39 29.41 37.17
N VAL A 143 -3.37 28.61 36.76
CA VAL A 143 -4.65 29.15 36.26
C VAL A 143 -5.34 30.00 37.34
N ARG A 144 -5.31 29.53 38.59
CA ARG A 144 -5.84 30.26 39.74
C ARG A 144 -5.05 31.53 40.04
N SER A 145 -3.71 31.53 39.91
CA SER A 145 -2.90 32.73 40.15
C SER A 145 -3.13 33.77 39.07
N GLU A 146 -3.23 33.37 37.80
CA GLU A 146 -3.51 34.32 36.72
C GLU A 146 -4.92 34.90 36.79
N ILE A 147 -5.93 34.08 37.10
CA ILE A 147 -7.28 34.62 37.33
C ILE A 147 -7.26 35.64 38.48
N ARG A 148 -6.50 35.38 39.54
CA ARG A 148 -6.42 36.28 40.70
C ARG A 148 -5.67 37.57 40.37
N ASN A 149 -4.52 37.48 39.68
CA ASN A 149 -3.78 38.64 39.18
C ASN A 149 -4.64 39.51 38.26
N LEU A 150 -5.38 38.90 37.34
CA LEU A 150 -6.29 39.63 36.45
C LEU A 150 -7.43 40.30 37.23
N LEU A 151 -7.97 39.65 38.25
CA LEU A 151 -9.02 40.22 39.11
C LEU A 151 -8.50 41.41 39.91
N GLU A 152 -7.32 41.29 40.50
CA GLU A 152 -6.65 42.31 41.30
C GLU A 152 -6.27 43.52 40.43
N GLY A 153 -5.81 43.27 39.19
CA GLY A 153 -5.59 44.33 38.20
C GLY A 153 -6.86 45.08 37.80
N LEU A 154 -8.03 44.43 37.80
CA LEU A 154 -9.32 45.11 37.56
C LEU A 154 -9.76 45.94 38.77
N GLU A 155 -9.57 45.43 39.99
CA GLU A 155 -9.84 46.19 41.23
C GLU A 155 -8.97 47.44 41.33
N ASP A 156 -7.66 47.34 41.06
CA ASP A 156 -6.74 48.48 41.05
C ASP A 156 -7.15 49.54 40.02
N LEU A 157 -7.66 49.13 38.86
CA LEU A 157 -8.20 50.03 37.84
C LEU A 157 -9.49 50.73 38.32
N GLU A 158 -10.37 50.03 39.05
CA GLU A 158 -11.55 50.64 39.67
C GLU A 158 -11.16 51.62 40.79
N VAL A 159 -10.18 51.28 41.63
CA VAL A 159 -9.68 52.16 42.69
C VAL A 159 -9.02 53.40 42.08
N GLN A 160 -8.20 53.26 41.04
CA GLN A 160 -7.63 54.40 40.31
C GLN A 160 -8.72 55.27 39.66
N ARG A 161 -9.79 54.66 39.15
CA ARG A 161 -10.94 55.40 38.61
C ARG A 161 -11.71 56.15 39.69
N ALA A 162 -11.82 55.58 40.89
CA ALA A 162 -12.49 56.19 42.04
C ALA A 162 -11.64 57.27 42.74
N THR A 163 -10.30 57.14 42.69
CA THR A 163 -9.35 58.10 43.28
C THR A 163 -8.84 59.13 42.29
N ALA A 164 -9.05 58.94 40.99
CA ALA A 164 -8.87 59.98 40.00
C ALA A 164 -9.75 61.16 40.38
N PRO A 165 -9.17 62.34 40.66
CA PRO A 165 -9.96 63.51 41.02
C PRO A 165 -10.92 63.80 39.87
N GLU A 166 -12.21 63.92 40.19
CA GLU A 166 -13.25 64.40 39.29
C GLU A 166 -12.67 65.61 38.55
N SER A 167 -12.37 65.42 37.27
CA SER A 167 -11.86 66.50 36.43
C SER A 167 -13.03 67.43 36.19
N THR A 168 -13.24 68.32 37.18
CA THR A 168 -14.01 69.54 37.01
C THR A 168 -13.41 70.24 35.77
N PRO A 169 -14.20 70.51 34.72
CA PRO A 169 -13.66 71.00 33.47
C PRO A 169 -12.94 72.33 33.71
N ALA A 170 -11.67 72.38 33.32
CA ALA A 170 -10.80 73.54 33.55
C ALA A 170 -11.43 74.83 32.99
N PRO A 171 -11.45 75.94 33.75
CA PRO A 171 -11.98 77.21 33.24
C PRO A 171 -11.08 77.77 32.14
N ALA A 172 -11.71 78.25 31.07
CA ALA A 172 -11.11 78.81 29.87
C ALA A 172 -9.99 79.83 30.18
N GLN A 173 -8.82 79.65 29.56
CA GLN A 173 -7.72 80.61 29.62
C GLN A 173 -8.08 81.89 28.85
N PRO A 174 -7.84 83.10 29.39
CA PRO A 174 -7.93 84.31 28.60
C PRO A 174 -6.62 84.50 27.81
N SER A 175 -6.75 84.66 26.50
CA SER A 175 -5.66 84.88 25.55
C SER A 175 -4.88 86.17 25.87
N PRO A 176 -3.55 86.21 25.70
CA PRO A 176 -2.80 87.45 25.86
C PRO A 176 -3.03 88.33 24.64
N GLY A 177 -3.70 89.46 24.86
CA GLY A 177 -3.91 90.51 23.89
C GLY A 177 -2.60 91.19 23.49
N THR A 178 -2.51 91.40 22.19
CA THR A 178 -1.59 92.18 21.36
C THR A 178 -0.91 93.39 22.02
N SER A 179 0.40 93.48 21.86
CA SER A 179 1.25 94.64 22.14
C SER A 179 0.95 95.80 21.16
N PRO A 180 0.93 97.08 21.61
CA PRO A 180 0.82 98.23 20.72
C PRO A 180 2.19 98.91 20.51
N ALA A 181 2.48 99.31 19.27
CA ALA A 181 3.17 100.56 18.88
C ALA A 181 3.53 100.53 17.38
N PRO A 182 3.82 101.68 16.75
CA PRO A 182 3.42 103.07 17.04
C PRO A 182 2.42 103.65 16.03
#